data_AF-K9YPT4-F1
#
_entry.id   AF-K9YPT4-F1
#
_cell.length_a   1.000
_cell.length_b   1.000
_cell.length_c   1.000
_cell.angle_alpha   90.00
_cell.angle_beta   90.00
_cell.angle_gamma   90.00
#
_symmetry.space_group_name_H-M   'P 1'
#
loop_
_entity.id
_entity.type
_entity.pdbx_description
1 polymer ?
#
loop_
_entity_poly.entity_id
_entity_poly.type
_entity_poly.pdbx_seq_one_letter_code
_entity_poly.pdbx_strand_id
1 'polypeptide(L)' 'MKKEQFSIRIEVGRLEKLRLYARHKRKTMTQLVEDWIDTLEMPNYKDTEG' A
#
# COMPACT_ATOMS: atom_id res chain seq x y z
N MET A 1 -15.92 5.40 4.89
CA MET A 1 -15.19 4.15 5.21
C MET A 1 -14.45 4.34 6.52
N LYS A 2 -14.46 3.32 7.39
CA LYS A 2 -13.61 3.28 8.58
C LYS A 2 -12.15 3.26 8.12
N LYS A 3 -11.31 4.12 8.68
CA LYS A 3 -9.88 4.20 8.33
C LYS A 3 -9.07 3.60 9.46
N GLU A 4 -8.12 2.74 9.12
CA GLU A 4 -7.16 2.18 10.07
C GLU A 4 -5.74 2.61 9.70
N GLN A 5 -4.85 2.65 10.68
CA GLN A 5 -3.46 3.02 10.46
C GLN A 5 -2.63 1.78 10.15
N PHE A 6 -2.02 1.75 8.96
CA PHE A 6 -1.03 0.74 8.59
C PHE A 6 0.39 1.24 8.91
N SER A 7 1.08 0.54 9.81
CA SER A 7 2.46 0.85 10.19
C SER A 7 3.37 -0.32 9.81
N ILE A 8 4.43 -0.04 9.05
CA ILE A 8 5.40 -1.05 8.62
C ILE A 8 6.81 -0.64 9.03
N ARG A 9 7.61 -1.63 9.45
CA ARG A 9 9.06 -1.45 9.59
C ARG A 9 9.71 -1.67 8.23
N ILE A 10 10.45 -0.68 7.76
CA ILE A 10 11.13 -0.72 6.47
C ILE A 10 12.45 0.02 6.55
N GLU A 11 13.41 -0.42 5.75
CA GLU A 11 14.71 0.25 5.59
C GLU A 11 14.53 1.65 4.98
N VAL A 12 15.38 2.59 5.39
CA VAL A 12 15.23 4.03 5.07
C VAL A 12 15.29 4.27 3.57
N GLY A 13 16.23 3.65 2.85
CA GLY A 13 16.37 3.81 1.41
C GLY A 13 15.13 3.33 0.63
N ARG A 14 14.48 2.25 1.08
CA ARG A 14 13.19 1.81 0.52
C ARG A 14 12.07 2.82 0.75
N LEU A 15 12.00 3.43 1.95
CA LEU A 15 11.02 4.48 2.24
C LEU A 15 11.25 5.72 1.37
N GLU A 16 12.50 6.12 1.16
CA GLU A 16 12.86 7.24 0.30
C GLU A 16 12.50 6.97 -1.17
N LYS A 17 12.79 5.77 -1.67
CA LYS A 17 12.38 5.34 -3.01
C LYS A 17 10.86 5.41 -3.18
N LEU A 18 10.10 4.95 -2.18
CA LEU A 18 8.64 5.03 -2.19
C LEU A 18 8.15 6.48 -2.26
N ARG A 19 8.73 7.38 -1.46
CA ARG A 19 8.44 8.83 -1.49
C ARG A 19 8.76 9.48 -2.83
N LEU A 20 9.88 9.12 -3.44
CA LEU A 20 10.28 9.65 -4.75
C LEU A 20 9.34 9.15 -5.86
N TYR A 21 9.01 7.86 -5.84
CA TYR A 21 8.12 7.27 -6.84
C TYR A 21 6.70 7.85 -6.74
N ALA A 22 6.17 8.02 -5.53
CA ALA A 22 4.87 8.67 -5.31
C ALA A 22 4.84 10.11 -5.87
N ARG A 23 5.90 10.89 -5.62
CA ARG A 23 6.07 12.24 -6.19
C ARG A 23 6.10 12.21 -7.72
N HIS A 24 6.87 11.30 -8.31
CA HIS A 24 6.94 11.14 -9.77
C HIS A 24 5.56 10.81 -10.38
N LYS A 25 4.75 9.99 -9.71
CA LYS A 25 3.39 9.63 -10.13
C LYS A 25 2.32 10.66 -9.76
N ARG A 26 2.68 11.76 -9.07
CA ARG A 26 1.75 12.77 -8.53
C ARG A 26 0.65 12.17 -7.65
N LYS A 27 1.00 11.16 -6.85
CA LYS A 27 0.10 10.48 -5.90
C LYS A 27 0.66 10.58 -4.48
N THR A 28 -0.20 10.42 -3.48
CA THR A 28 0.27 10.20 -2.10
C THR A 28 0.85 8.80 -1.96
N MET A 29 1.72 8.57 -0.97
CA MET A 29 2.20 7.22 -0.67
C MET A 29 1.05 6.27 -0.32
N THR A 30 0.03 6.75 0.39
CA THR A 30 -1.17 5.99 0.73
C THR A 30 -1.90 5.54 -0.53
N GLN A 31 -2.21 6.47 -1.44
CA GLN A 31 -2.88 6.13 -2.71
C GLN A 31 -2.08 5.14 -3.53
N LEU A 32 -0.76 5.29 -3.57
CA LEU A 32 0.11 4.37 -4.30
C LEU A 32 0.05 2.94 -3.72
N VAL A 33 0.01 2.81 -2.39
CA VAL A 33 -0.12 1.53 -1.72
C VAL A 33 -1.53 0.95 -1.91
N GLU A 34 -2.57 1.77 -1.81
CA GLU A 34 -3.96 1.38 -2.11
C GLU A 34 -4.07 0.87 -3.55
N ASP A 35 -3.57 1.60 -4.53
CA ASP A 35 -3.56 1.18 -5.94
C ASP A 35 -2.88 -0.18 -6.12
N TRP A 36 -1.76 -0.43 -5.42
CA TRP A 36 -1.08 -1.73 -5.47
C TRP A 36 -1.86 -2.85 -4.81
N ILE A 37 -2.49 -2.58 -3.66
CA ILE A 37 -3.37 -3.54 -2.98
C ILE A 37 -4.55 -3.90 -3.89
N ASP A 38 -5.14 -2.92 -4.57
CA ASP A 38 -6.25 -3.13 -5.49
C ASP A 38 -5.87 -3.98 -6.71
N THR A 39 -4.58 -4.09 -7.05
CA THR A 39 -4.11 -5.00 -8.12
C THR A 39 -3.97 -6.47 -7.69
N LEU A 40 -4.07 -6.75 -6.38
CA LEU A 40 -3.90 -8.11 -5.89
C LEU A 40 -5.15 -8.93 -6.20
N GLU A 41 -4.99 -9.99 -6.99
CA GLU A 41 -6.03 -11.00 -7.16
C GLU A 41 -6.17 -11.80 -5.86
N MET A 42 -7.25 -11.56 -5.12
CA MET A 42 -7.56 -12.35 -3.94
C MET A 42 -8.31 -13.62 -4.33
N PRO A 43 -7.86 -14.82 -3.91
CA PRO A 43 -8.76 -15.97 -3.87
C PRO A 43 -9.94 -15.61 -2.95
N ASN A 44 -11.12 -16.13 -3.29
CA ASN A 44 -12.42 -15.77 -2.72
C ASN A 44 -12.32 -15.45 -1.21
N TYR A 45 -12.51 -14.18 -0.84
CA TYR A 45 -12.27 -13.63 0.50
C TYR A 45 -12.90 -14.44 1.65
N LYS A 46 -13.92 -15.25 1.35
CA LYS A 46 -14.58 -16.17 2.29
C LYS A 46 -13.71 -17.30 2.82
N ASP A 47 -12.59 -17.62 2.18
CA ASP A 47 -11.72 -18.74 2.59
C ASP A 47 -10.56 -18.29 3.51
N THR A 48 -10.43 -16.98 3.76
CA THR A 48 -9.32 -16.39 4.55
C THR A 48 -9.73 -15.85 5.92
N GLU A 49 -11.02 -15.91 6.29
CA GLU A 49 -11.48 -15.70 7.67
C GLU A 49 -11.49 -17.06 8.39
N GLY A 50 -10.31 -17.49 8.86
CA GLY A 50 -10.11 -18.63 9.74
C GLY A 50 -9.54 -18.22 11.08
#